data_AF-A0A660T881-F1
#
_entry.id   AF-A0A660T881-F1
#
_cell.length_a   1.000
_cell.length_b   1.000
_cell.length_c   1.000
_cell.angle_alpha   90.00
_cell.angle_beta   90.00
_cell.angle_gamma   90.00
#
_symmetry.space_group_name_H-M   'P 1'
#
loop_
_entity.id
_entity.type
_entity.pdbx_description
1 polymer ?
#
loop_
_entity_poly.entity_id
_entity_poly.type
_entity_poly.pdbx_seq_one_letter_code
_entity_poly.pdbx_strand_id
1 'polypeptide(L)'
;MLGLGLHVGLLADILEARVKGAGVTYSGSTFYDAQADLACTPISFVAIHGGYRTMKLKIDDIGDVNADIEFKGPYAGLTISF
;
A
#
# COMPACT_ATOMS: atom_id res chain seq x y z
N MET A 1 10.05 6.91 -9.34
CA MET A 1 8.87 6.25 -8.71
C MET A 1 7.81 7.33 -8.56
N LEU A 2 6.65 7.18 -9.18
CA LEU A 2 5.53 8.12 -9.03
C LEU A 2 4.46 7.42 -8.22
N GLY A 3 4.04 8.03 -7.12
CA GLY A 3 2.99 7.50 -6.26
C GLY A 3 2.04 8.60 -5.85
N LEU A 4 0.76 8.26 -5.80
CA LEU A 4 -0.31 9.13 -5.36
C LEU A 4 -1.00 8.45 -4.16
N GLY A 5 -1.17 9.21 -3.09
CA GLY A 5 -1.85 8.76 -1.89
C GLY A 5 -2.99 9.70 -1.56
N LEU A 6 -4.18 9.15 -1.37
CA LEU A 6 -5.31 9.82 -0.76
C LEU A 6 -5.41 9.36 0.69
N HIS A 7 -5.63 10.33 1.57
CA HIS A 7 -5.85 10.11 2.98
C HIS A 7 -7.08 10.92 3.36
N VAL A 8 -8.00 10.30 4.09
CA VAL A 8 -9.20 10.95 4.63
C VAL A 8 -9.29 10.61 6.12
N GLY A 9 -9.13 11.62 6.97
CA GLY A 9 -9.46 11.52 8.39
C GLY A 9 -10.97 11.66 8.59
N LEU A 10 -11.56 10.72 9.31
CA LEU A 10 -12.97 10.65 9.69
C LEU A 10 -13.06 10.66 11.22
N LEU A 11 -14.13 11.26 11.76
CA LEU A 11 -14.40 11.33 13.20
C LEU A 11 -13.20 11.90 13.99
N ALA A 12 -12.79 13.14 13.69
CA ALA A 12 -11.70 13.83 14.39
C ALA A 12 -10.39 13.01 14.45
N ASP A 13 -10.01 12.39 13.32
CA ASP A 13 -8.82 11.56 13.14
C ASP A 13 -8.78 10.26 13.99
N ILE A 14 -9.90 9.87 14.59
CA ILE A 14 -10.03 8.56 15.24
C ILE A 14 -10.10 7.44 14.21
N LEU A 15 -10.75 7.69 13.06
CA LEU A 15 -10.85 6.71 11.97
C LEU A 15 -10.24 7.31 10.71
N GLU A 16 -9.20 6.72 10.17
CA GLU A 16 -8.54 7.22 8.98
C GLU A 16 -8.65 6.20 7.86
N ALA A 17 -9.09 6.64 6.69
CA ALA A 17 -9.08 5.84 5.47
C ALA A 17 -7.95 6.32 4.57
N ARG A 18 -7.10 5.39 4.13
CA ARG A 18 -5.94 5.69 3.30
C ARG A 18 -5.97 4.78 2.07
N VAL A 19 -5.74 5.38 0.92
CA VAL A 19 -5.60 4.68 -0.35
C VAL A 19 -4.35 5.20 -1.01
N LYS A 20 -3.41 4.31 -1.30
CA LYS A 20 -2.14 4.65 -1.94
C LYS A 20 -1.97 3.82 -3.20
N GLY A 21 -1.46 4.44 -4.24
CA GLY A 21 -1.06 3.76 -5.46
C GLY A 21 0.29 4.29 -5.90
N ALA A 22 1.25 3.42 -6.14
CA ALA A 22 2.56 3.75 -6.67
C ALA A 22 2.89 2.90 -7.88
N GLY A 23 3.51 3.51 -8.88
CA GLY A 23 3.96 2.85 -10.09
C GLY A 23 5.38 3.27 -10.43
N VAL A 24 6.18 2.32 -10.91
CA VAL A 24 7.45 2.62 -11.55
C VAL A 24 7.63 1.73 -12.77
N THR A 25 7.98 2.36 -13.88
CA THR A 25 8.41 1.67 -15.08
C THR A 25 9.88 1.97 -15.27
N TYR A 26 10.69 0.94 -15.43
CA TYR A 26 12.12 1.06 -15.65
C TYR A 26 12.57 0.00 -16.67
N SER A 27 13.01 0.47 -17.84
CA SER A 27 13.67 -0.35 -18.87
C SER A 27 12.97 -1.69 -19.16
N GLY A 28 11.67 -1.67 -19.45
CA GLY A 28 10.84 -2.87 -19.71
C GLY A 28 10.15 -3.46 -18.46
N SER A 29 10.75 -3.30 -17.28
CA SER A 29 10.13 -3.74 -16.03
C SER A 29 9.09 -2.73 -15.53
N THR A 30 7.91 -3.22 -15.17
CA THR A 30 6.82 -2.42 -14.60
C THR A 30 6.41 -2.94 -13.23
N PHE A 31 6.51 -2.08 -12.23
CA PHE A 31 6.08 -2.36 -10.87
C PHE A 31 4.90 -1.47 -10.49
N TYR A 32 3.84 -2.09 -9.98
CA TYR A 32 2.66 -1.42 -9.45
C TYR A 32 2.43 -1.88 -8.01
N ASP A 33 2.17 -0.92 -7.13
CA ASP A 33 1.78 -1.12 -5.75
C ASP A 33 0.49 -0.35 -5.51
N ALA A 34 -0.53 -1.01 -4.97
CA ALA A 34 -1.75 -0.36 -4.52
C ALA A 34 -2.12 -0.88 -3.14
N GLN A 35 -2.52 0.03 -2.27
CA GLN A 35 -2.84 -0.24 -0.88
C GLN A 35 -4.10 0.53 -0.52
N ALA A 36 -5.00 -0.13 0.20
CA ALA A 36 -6.14 0.50 0.84
C ALA A 36 -6.16 0.06 2.30
N ASP A 37 -6.15 1.00 3.23
CA ASP A 37 -6.11 0.73 4.66
C ASP A 37 -7.04 1.63 5.46
N LEU A 38 -7.52 1.08 6.57
CA LEU A 38 -8.31 1.76 7.58
C LEU A 38 -7.50 1.72 8.87
N ALA A 39 -7.25 2.89 9.46
CA ALA A 39 -6.64 3.01 10.76
C ALA A 39 -7.68 3.49 11.78
N CYS A 40 -7.67 2.89 12.96
CA CYS A 40 -8.47 3.30 14.09
C CYS A 40 -7.52 3.66 15.23
N THR A 41 -7.55 4.91 15.64
CA THR A 41 -6.71 5.50 16.68
C THR A 41 -7.60 5.87 17.87
N PRO A 42 -8.05 4.88 18.67
CA PRO A 42 -8.95 5.14 19.80
C PRO A 42 -8.28 5.96 20.92
N ILE A 43 -6.94 5.94 20.97
CA ILE A 43 -6.12 6.65 21.95
C ILE A 43 -4.90 7.25 21.24
N SER A 44 -4.45 8.43 21.68
CA SER A 44 -3.45 9.25 20.96
C SER A 44 -2.10 8.57 20.71
N PHE A 45 -1.82 7.45 21.38
CA PHE A 45 -0.54 6.73 21.33
C PHE A 45 -0.64 5.34 20.69
N VAL A 46 -1.84 4.81 20.41
CA VAL A 46 -2.04 3.50 19.77
C VAL A 46 -3.01 3.62 18.62
N ALA A 47 -2.55 3.20 17.45
CA ALA A 47 -3.37 3.05 16.25
C ALA A 47 -3.38 1.61 15.78
N ILE A 48 -4.57 1.05 15.59
CA ILE A 48 -4.77 -0.26 14.97
C ILE A 48 -5.10 0.01 13.51
N HIS A 49 -4.34 -0.56 12.58
CA HIS A 49 -4.62 -0.38 11.17
C HIS A 49 -4.76 -1.73 10.47
N GLY A 50 -5.74 -1.83 9.60
CA GLY A 50 -6.02 -3.02 8.81
C GLY A 50 -6.28 -2.60 7.37
N GLY A 51 -5.70 -3.33 6.44
CA GLY A 51 -5.83 -2.98 5.04
C GLY A 51 -5.64 -4.16 4.12
N TYR A 52 -5.73 -3.87 2.84
CA TYR A 52 -5.43 -4.79 1.76
C TYR A 52 -4.34 -4.17 0.90
N ARG A 53 -3.31 -4.94 0.60
CA ARG A 53 -2.23 -4.53 -0.28
C ARG A 53 -2.17 -5.44 -1.49
N THR A 54 -2.01 -4.85 -2.66
CA THR A 54 -1.72 -5.55 -3.90
C THR A 54 -0.45 -4.99 -4.51
N MET A 55 0.48 -5.87 -4.83
CA MET A 55 1.75 -5.55 -5.47
C MET A 55 1.85 -6.42 -6.70
N LYS A 56 2.10 -5.80 -7.85
CA LYS A 56 2.34 -6.48 -9.11
C LYS A 56 3.69 -6.06 -9.64
N LEU A 57 4.59 -7.02 -9.78
CA LEU A 57 5.86 -6.85 -10.45
C LEU A 57 5.81 -7.62 -11.76
N LYS A 58 5.93 -6.88 -12.85
CA LYS A 58 6.11 -7.41 -14.20
C LYS A 58 7.52 -7.11 -14.65
N ILE A 59 8.27 -8.14 -14.97
CA ILE A 59 9.60 -8.01 -15.58
C ILE A 59 9.44 -8.48 -17.02
N ASP A 60 9.43 -7.51 -17.93
CA ASP A 60 9.45 -7.73 -19.38
C ASP A 60 10.88 -7.44 -19.85
N ASP A 61 11.48 -8.37 -20.60
CA ASP A 61 12.76 -8.20 -21.30
C ASP A 61 14.05 -8.24 -20.43
N ILE A 62 14.27 -9.34 -19.69
CA ILE A 62 15.64 -9.77 -19.33
C ILE A 62 15.86 -11.18 -19.88
N GLY A 63 16.40 -11.25 -21.11
CA GLY A 63 16.97 -12.48 -21.68
C GLY A 63 16.01 -13.68 -21.70
N ASP A 64 14.82 -13.52 -22.31
CA ASP A 64 13.80 -14.58 -22.50
C ASP A 64 13.00 -14.99 -21.24
N VAL A 65 13.23 -14.35 -20.09
CA VAL A 65 12.51 -14.65 -18.84
C VAL A 65 11.40 -13.62 -18.57
N ASN A 66 10.15 -14.06 -18.69
CA ASN A 66 8.98 -13.32 -18.21
C ASN A 66 8.65 -13.76 -16.77
N ALA A 67 8.66 -12.81 -15.84
CA ALA A 67 8.25 -13.04 -14.46
C ALA A 67 7.08 -12.12 -14.09
N ASP A 68 5.92 -12.74 -13.85
CA ASP A 68 4.73 -12.09 -13.29
C ASP A 68 4.60 -12.49 -11.82
N ILE A 69 4.91 -11.56 -10.94
CA ILE A 69 4.78 -11.75 -9.50
C ILE A 69 3.66 -10.86 -8.99
N GLU A 70 2.54 -11.48 -8.60
CA GLU A 70 1.40 -10.81 -8.00
C GLU A 70 1.28 -11.21 -6.52
N PHE A 71 1.49 -10.26 -5.63
CA PHE A 71 1.19 -10.40 -4.22
C PHE A 71 -0.09 -9.64 -3.90
N LYS A 72 -1.05 -10.32 -3.26
CA LYS A 72 -2.28 -9.69 -2.78
C LYS A 72 -2.67 -10.33 -1.46
N GLY A 73 -2.97 -9.49 -0.47
CA GLY A 73 -3.31 -10.01 0.84
C GLY A 73 -3.83 -8.93 1.79
N PRO A 74 -4.69 -9.35 2.73
CA PRO A 74 -5.00 -8.52 3.87
C PRO A 74 -3.77 -8.42 4.78
N TYR A 75 -3.63 -7.29 5.46
CA TYR A 75 -2.68 -7.10 6.53
C TYR A 75 -3.36 -6.36 7.68
N ALA A 76 -2.87 -6.62 8.88
CA ALA A 76 -3.23 -5.87 10.07
C ALA A 76 -1.94 -5.51 10.81
N GLY A 77 -1.94 -4.34 11.42
CA GLY A 77 -0.80 -3.80 12.12
C GLY A 77 -1.25 -2.94 13.28
N LEU A 78 -0.30 -2.73 14.18
CA LEU A 78 -0.47 -1.97 15.40
C LEU A 78 0.68 -0.99 15.46
N THR A 79 0.36 0.29 15.56
CA THR A 79 1.31 1.38 15.65
C THR A 79 1.25 1.95 17.05
N ILE A 80 2.42 2.06 17.69
CA ILE A 80 2.58 2.75 18.96
C ILE A 80 3.37 4.03 18.66
N SER A 81 2.82 5.19 19.05
CA SER A 81 3.47 6.51 18.92
C SER A 81 3.85 7.02 20.32
N PHE A 82 5.02 7.62 20.46
CA PHE A 82 5.58 8.15 21.72
C PHE A 82 6.12 9.57 21.53
#